data_AF-A0A8C9FVN9-F1
#
_entry.id   AF-A0A8C9FVN9-F1
#
_cell.length_a   1.000
_cell.length_b   1.000
_cell.length_c   1.000
_cell.angle_alpha   90.00
_cell.angle_beta   90.00
_cell.angle_gamma   90.00
#
_symmetry.space_group_name_H-M   'P 1'
#
loop_
_entity.id
_entity.type
_entity.pdbx_description
1 polymer ?
#
loop_
_entity_poly.entity_id
_entity_poly.type
_entity_poly.pdbx_seq_one_letter_code
_entity_poly.pdbx_strand_id
1 'polypeptide(L)'
;MTCFFFSLFFKDIDGQPCIICPWHKYTITLETGEGLYQGINPLEPSPTPRWQSKGVKQRIHKVTVKNRNVYVSPPDLSVSFDSDYFAEKYKNGGDLAMKK
;
A
#
# COMPACT_ATOMS: atom_id res chain seq x y z
N MET A 1 1.72 -12.35 27.23
CA MET A 1 2.39 -11.22 26.53
C MET A 1 2.79 -11.70 25.14
N THR A 2 1.92 -11.52 24.15
CA THR A 2 2.26 -11.72 22.74
C THR A 2 2.09 -10.39 22.05
N CYS A 3 3.16 -9.60 22.02
CA CYS A 3 3.23 -8.46 21.12
C CYS A 3 3.22 -9.02 19.69
N PHE A 4 2.06 -8.99 19.04
CA PHE A 4 1.99 -9.16 17.60
C PHE A 4 2.76 -8.01 16.98
N PHE A 5 4.03 -8.25 16.62
CA PHE A 5 4.79 -7.35 15.76
C PHE A 5 4.11 -7.33 14.40
N PHE A 6 3.06 -6.52 14.24
CA PHE A 6 2.57 -6.06 12.94
C PHE A 6 3.59 -5.05 12.40
N SER A 7 4.83 -5.51 12.17
CA SER A 7 5.84 -4.66 11.57
C SER A 7 5.44 -4.43 10.12
N LEU A 8 5.08 -3.19 9.82
CA LEU A 8 5.09 -2.68 8.46
C LEU A 8 6.54 -2.80 7.96
N PHE A 9 6.76 -3.49 6.84
CA PHE A 9 8.10 -3.64 6.27
C PHE A 9 8.25 -2.67 5.10
N PHE A 10 9.26 -1.81 5.17
CA PHE A 10 9.69 -1.00 4.02
C PHE A 10 10.79 -1.74 3.26
N LYS A 11 10.70 -1.73 1.94
CA LYS A 11 11.70 -2.32 1.05
C LYS A 11 11.86 -1.48 -0.21
N ASP A 12 13.10 -1.29 -0.64
CA ASP A 12 13.39 -0.77 -1.98
C ASP A 12 13.26 -1.90 -3.01
N ILE A 13 12.44 -1.69 -4.03
CA ILE A 13 12.22 -2.64 -5.12
C ILE A 13 12.42 -1.88 -6.43
N ASP A 14 13.47 -2.22 -7.17
CA ASP A 14 13.81 -1.61 -8.45
C ASP A 14 13.97 -0.06 -8.36
N GLY A 15 14.56 0.41 -7.25
CA GLY A 15 14.73 1.84 -6.97
C GLY A 15 13.44 2.55 -6.51
N GLN A 16 12.37 1.81 -6.26
CA GLN A 16 11.10 2.33 -5.78
C GLN A 16 10.88 1.94 -4.32
N PRO A 17 10.73 2.92 -3.39
CA PRO A 17 10.42 2.61 -2.02
C PRO A 17 9.00 2.05 -1.92
N CYS A 18 8.87 0.87 -1.32
CA CYS A 18 7.63 0.14 -1.19
C CYS A 18 7.33 -0.21 0.27
N ILE A 19 6.03 -0.33 0.56
CA ILE A 19 5.49 -0.90 1.79
C ILE A 19 5.00 -2.32 1.51
N ILE A 20 5.36 -3.26 2.39
CA ILE A 20 4.92 -4.66 2.31
C ILE A 20 3.91 -4.92 3.42
N CYS A 21 2.70 -5.29 3.02
CA CYS A 21 1.64 -5.67 3.94
C CYS A 21 2.09 -6.86 4.80
N PRO A 22 2.00 -6.79 6.15
CA PRO A 22 2.46 -7.87 7.01
C PRO A 22 1.63 -9.15 6.86
N TRP A 23 0.36 -9.04 6.45
CA TRP A 23 -0.57 -10.17 6.38
C TRP A 23 -0.39 -10.99 5.10
N HIS A 24 -0.48 -10.32 3.93
CA HIS A 24 -0.53 -11.00 2.63
C HIS A 24 0.70 -10.74 1.75
N LYS A 25 1.68 -9.98 2.27
CA LYS A 25 2.92 -9.61 1.56
C LYS A 25 2.71 -8.85 0.25
N TYR A 26 1.57 -8.19 0.09
CA TYR A 26 1.35 -7.26 -1.01
C TYR A 26 2.33 -6.09 -0.91
N THR A 27 3.01 -5.83 -2.01
CA THR A 27 3.95 -4.74 -2.17
C THR A 27 3.23 -3.56 -2.82
N ILE A 28 3.22 -2.43 -2.15
CA ILE A 28 2.64 -1.18 -2.66
C ILE A 28 3.74 -0.13 -2.77
N THR A 29 3.85 0.58 -3.88
CA THR A 29 4.78 1.70 -4.03
C THR A 29 4.35 2.88 -3.16
N LEU A 30 5.29 3.58 -2.51
CA LEU A 30 4.96 4.76 -1.69
C LEU A 30 4.59 5.98 -2.51
N GLU A 31 5.16 6.12 -3.71
CA GLU A 31 4.96 7.28 -4.56
C GLU A 31 3.60 7.23 -5.29
N THR A 32 3.28 6.08 -5.90
CA THR A 32 2.13 5.95 -6.81
C THR A 32 0.98 5.12 -6.24
N GLY A 33 1.21 4.34 -5.18
CA GLY A 33 0.20 3.44 -4.61
C GLY A 33 -0.07 2.20 -5.46
N GLU A 34 0.83 1.88 -6.39
CA GLU A 34 0.72 0.74 -7.29
C GLU A 34 1.01 -0.58 -6.58
N GLY A 35 0.17 -1.58 -6.85
CA GLY A 35 0.40 -2.94 -6.38
C GLY A 35 1.40 -3.67 -7.26
N LEU A 36 2.58 -3.98 -6.74
CA LEU A 36 3.62 -4.69 -7.49
C LEU A 36 3.52 -6.21 -7.31
N TYR A 37 3.89 -6.94 -8.36
CA TYR A 37 4.06 -8.39 -8.34
C TYR A 37 5.18 -8.81 -9.28
N GLN A 38 5.76 -9.98 -9.04
CA GLN A 38 6.69 -10.59 -9.98
C GLN A 38 5.91 -11.45 -10.99
N GLY A 39 5.93 -11.05 -12.26
CA GLY A 39 5.39 -11.82 -13.37
C GLY A 39 6.50 -12.49 -14.17
N ILE A 40 6.25 -13.70 -14.65
CA ILE A 40 7.15 -14.43 -15.55
C ILE A 40 6.43 -14.54 -16.90
N ASN A 41 7.11 -14.13 -17.98
CA ASN A 41 6.60 -14.37 -19.33
C ASN A 41 7.08 -15.76 -19.80
N PRO A 42 6.20 -16.76 -19.94
CA PRO A 42 6.60 -18.12 -20.32
C PRO A 42 7.01 -18.23 -21.80
N LEU A 43 6.74 -17.21 -22.62
CA LEU A 43 7.07 -17.19 -24.05
C LEU A 43 8.50 -16.71 -24.32
N GLU A 44 9.18 -16.12 -23.32
CA GLU A 44 10.58 -15.71 -23.46
C GLU A 44 11.50 -16.96 -23.47
N PRO A 45 12.57 -16.99 -24.30
CA PRO A 45 13.52 -18.10 -24.33
C PRO A 45 14.18 -18.40 -22.97
N SER A 46 14.31 -17.39 -22.11
CA SER A 46 14.79 -17.51 -20.73
C SER A 46 13.83 -16.75 -19.79
N PRO A 47 12.77 -17.42 -19.30
CA PRO A 47 11.76 -16.79 -18.45
C PRO A 47 12.37 -16.35 -17.12
N THR A 48 12.46 -15.04 -16.91
CA THR A 48 12.93 -14.45 -15.65
C THR A 48 11.80 -13.64 -14.99
N PRO A 49 11.64 -13.70 -13.66
CA PRO A 49 10.66 -12.87 -12.96
C PRO A 49 10.98 -11.39 -13.13
N ARG A 50 9.99 -10.59 -13.55
CA ARG A 50 10.08 -9.14 -13.65
C ARG A 50 9.01 -8.49 -12.79
N TRP A 51 9.34 -7.37 -12.18
CA TRP A 51 8.35 -6.57 -11.46
C TRP A 51 7.35 -5.96 -12.46
N GLN A 52 6.09 -6.09 -12.12
CA GLN A 52 4.97 -5.59 -12.91
C GLN A 52 3.96 -4.91 -11.99
N SER A 53 3.21 -3.96 -12.54
CA SER A 53 2.17 -3.22 -11.82
C SER A 53 0.80 -3.86 -12.04
N LYS A 54 -0.02 -3.91 -10.97
CA LYS A 54 -1.46 -4.19 -11.01
C LYS A 54 -2.29 -2.91 -11.16
N GLY A 55 -1.65 -1.77 -11.44
CA GLY A 55 -2.23 -0.44 -11.33
C GLY A 55 -2.28 0.05 -9.88
N VAL A 56 -2.85 1.23 -9.69
CA VAL A 56 -3.01 1.86 -8.37
C VAL A 56 -3.99 1.05 -7.52
N LYS A 57 -3.51 0.54 -6.40
CA LYS A 57 -4.30 -0.27 -5.45
C LYS A 57 -4.51 0.41 -4.11
N GLN A 58 -3.64 1.35 -3.77
CA GLN A 58 -3.75 2.15 -2.57
C GLN A 58 -3.83 3.64 -2.94
N ARG A 59 -4.83 4.34 -2.42
CA ARG A 59 -4.92 5.79 -2.58
C ARG A 59 -3.72 6.49 -1.95
N ILE A 60 -3.08 7.37 -2.73
CA ILE A 60 -2.03 8.27 -2.24
C ILE A 60 -2.65 9.60 -1.81
N HIS A 61 -2.18 10.11 -0.67
CA HIS A 61 -2.55 11.42 -0.18
C HIS A 61 -1.38 12.38 -0.32
N LYS A 62 -1.66 13.61 -0.71
CA LYS A 62 -0.64 14.66 -0.79
C LYS A 62 -0.22 15.07 0.62
N VAL A 63 1.08 15.01 0.88
CA VAL A 63 1.69 15.41 2.16
C VAL A 63 2.47 16.72 1.99
N THR A 64 2.36 17.62 2.96
CA THR A 64 3.14 18.85 3.04
C THR A 64 3.84 18.93 4.39
N VAL A 65 5.15 19.15 4.40
CA VAL A 65 5.94 19.35 5.63
C VAL A 65 6.24 20.83 5.79
N LYS A 66 5.82 21.42 6.91
CA LYS A 66 6.05 22.84 7.22
C LYS A 66 6.26 23.02 8.72
N ASN A 67 7.29 23.76 9.12
CA ASN A 67 7.59 24.06 10.52
C ASN A 67 7.65 22.80 11.41
N ARG A 68 8.29 21.72 10.92
CA ARG A 68 8.36 20.40 11.57
C ARG A 68 7.02 19.66 11.75
N ASN A 69 5.93 20.20 11.20
CA ASN A 69 4.63 19.54 11.17
C ASN A 69 4.40 18.88 9.82
N VAL A 70 3.60 17.80 9.82
CA VAL A 70 3.18 17.05 8.63
C VAL A 70 1.69 17.26 8.44
N TYR A 71 1.31 17.76 7.27
CA TYR A 71 -0.08 18.02 6.88
C TYR A 71 -0.46 17.10 5.72
N VAL A 72 -1.68 16.57 5.76
CA VAL A 72 -2.23 15.72 4.70
C VAL A 72 -3.40 16.44 4.06
N SER A 73 -3.38 16.58 2.74
CA SER A 73 -4.48 17.19 2.00
C SER A 73 -5.68 16.24 1.89
N PRO A 74 -6.92 16.75 1.93
CA PRO A 74 -8.10 15.97 1.56
C PRO A 74 -7.91 15.33 0.18
N PRO A 75 -8.26 14.05 0.02
CA PRO A 75 -8.12 13.37 -1.26
C PRO A 75 -9.19 13.85 -2.26
N ASP A 76 -8.91 13.72 -3.55
CA ASP A 76 -9.93 13.79 -4.59
C ASP A 76 -10.73 12.48 -4.61
N LEU A 77 -12.00 12.56 -4.20
CA LEU A 77 -12.91 11.41 -4.10
C LEU A 77 -13.69 11.16 -5.40
N SER A 78 -13.43 11.90 -6.48
CA SER A 78 -14.05 11.65 -7.80
C SER A 78 -13.53 10.38 -8.47
N VAL A 79 -12.34 9.92 -8.09
CA VAL A 79 -11.72 8.67 -8.54
C VAL A 79 -11.80 7.66 -7.41
N SER A 80 -12.14 6.41 -7.72
CA SER A 80 -12.22 5.31 -6.74
C SER A 80 -11.04 4.36 -6.87
N PHE A 81 -10.52 3.86 -5.73
CA PHE A 81 -9.48 2.85 -5.64
C PHE A 81 -9.92 1.70 -4.73
N ASP A 82 -9.35 0.51 -4.94
CA ASP A 82 -9.65 -0.69 -4.15
C ASP A 82 -9.55 -0.45 -2.62
N SER A 83 -8.61 0.39 -2.19
CA SER A 83 -8.42 0.76 -0.78
C SER A 83 -9.60 1.51 -0.16
N ASP A 84 -10.41 2.20 -0.97
CA ASP A 84 -11.52 3.03 -0.48
C ASP A 84 -12.60 2.20 0.19
N TYR A 85 -12.85 0.97 -0.31
CA TYR A 85 -13.78 0.03 0.33
C TYR A 85 -13.42 -0.23 1.79
N PHE A 86 -12.13 -0.47 2.08
CA PHE A 86 -11.68 -0.73 3.45
C PHE A 86 -11.63 0.55 4.28
N ALA A 87 -11.27 1.69 3.68
CA ALA A 87 -11.36 2.97 4.36
C ALA A 87 -12.80 3.22 4.83
N GLU A 88 -13.79 3.06 3.95
CA GLU A 88 -15.21 3.25 4.25
C GLU A 88 -15.78 2.25 5.24
N LYS A 89 -15.49 0.96 5.02
CA LYS A 89 -15.94 -0.12 5.91
C LYS A 89 -15.56 0.14 7.37
N TYR A 90 -14.39 0.74 7.61
CA TYR A 90 -13.88 0.99 8.94
C TYR A 90 -13.94 2.47 9.38
N LYS A 91 -14.50 3.39 8.57
CA LYS A 91 -14.71 4.81 8.93
C LYS A 91 -15.46 4.98 10.25
N ASN A 92 -16.39 4.06 10.56
CA ASN A 92 -17.23 4.09 11.77
C ASN A 92 -16.87 3.00 12.80
N GLY A 93 -15.82 2.22 12.56
CA GLY A 93 -15.49 1.01 13.33
C GLY A 93 -14.51 1.20 14.49
N GLY A 94 -14.03 2.43 14.73
CA GLY A 94 -13.01 2.74 15.73
C GLY A 94 -13.35 2.33 17.17
N ASP A 95 -14.64 2.24 17.51
CA ASP A 95 -15.08 1.91 18.87
C ASP A 95 -15.40 0.42 19.12
N LEU A 96 -15.41 -0.44 18.08
CA LEU A 96 -15.89 -1.83 18.22
C LEU A 96 -14.85 -2.93 17.96
N ALA A 97 -13.61 -2.59 17.61
CA ALA A 97 -12.58 -3.59 17.28
C ALA A 97 -11.63 -3.94 18.46
N MET A 98 -12.01 -3.66 19.71
CA MET A 98 -11.26 -4.06 20.91
C MET A 98 -12.07 -4.94 21.88
N LYS A 99 -12.94 -5.80 21.35
CA LYS A 99 -13.55 -6.92 22.09
C LYS A 99 -13.50 -8.21 21.27
N LYS A 100 -12.44 -8.99 21.47
CA LYS A 100 -12.51 -10.35 22.03
C LYS A 100 -11.13 -10.89 22.34
#